data_AF-A0A8S8Y679-F1
#
_entry.id   AF-A0A8S8Y679-F1
#
_cell.length_a   1.000
_cell.length_b   1.000
_cell.length_c   1.000
_cell.angle_alpha   90.00
_cell.angle_beta   90.00
_cell.angle_gamma   90.00
#
_symmetry.space_group_name_H-M   'P 1'
#
loop_
_entity.id
_entity.type
_entity.pdbx_description
1 polymer ?
#
loop_
_entity_poly.entity_id
_entity_poly.type
_entity_poly.pdbx_seq_one_letter_code
_entity_poly.pdbx_strand_id
1 'polypeptide(L)' 'MKALAVEAGKVGVMQATPSTVQGQTGWYVDVSEELQYWEVTPDGEWIRHE' A
#
# COMPACT_ATOMS: atom_id res chain seq x y z
N MET A 1 3.15 -7.35 -9.15
CA MET A 1 3.26 -7.16 -7.68
C MET A 1 4.70 -7.27 -7.22
N LYS A 2 5.47 -8.28 -7.64
CA LYS A 2 6.92 -8.41 -7.36
C LYS A 2 7.76 -7.13 -7.40
N ALA A 3 7.62 -6.28 -8.43
CA ALA A 3 8.36 -5.01 -8.50
C ALA A 3 7.98 -4.03 -7.37
N LEU A 4 6.69 -3.96 -7.02
CA LEU A 4 6.18 -3.12 -5.93
C LEU A 4 6.65 -3.65 -4.57
N ALA A 5 6.64 -4.97 -4.34
CA ALA A 5 7.13 -5.57 -3.11
C ALA A 5 8.65 -5.40 -2.93
N VAL A 6 9.43 -5.51 -4.02
CA VAL A 6 10.87 -5.21 -4.01
C VAL A 6 11.10 -3.75 -3.62
N GLU A 7 10.32 -2.82 -4.18
CA GLU A 7 10.44 -1.41 -3.84
C GLU A 7 10.00 -1.13 -2.40
N ALA A 8 8.91 -1.75 -1.94
CA ALA A 8 8.47 -1.68 -0.55
C ALA A 8 9.58 -2.12 0.41
N GLY A 9 10.30 -3.20 0.08
CA GLY A 9 11.42 -3.71 0.86
C GLY A 9 12.64 -2.78 0.86
N LYS A 10 12.86 -2.02 -0.22
CA LYS A 10 13.96 -1.05 -0.30
C LYS A 10 13.68 0.22 0.50
N VAL A 11 12.47 0.76 0.38
CA VAL A 11 12.13 2.06 1.00
C VAL A 11 11.53 1.92 2.40
N GLY A 12 11.09 0.71 2.77
CA GLY A 12 10.46 0.42 4.07
C GLY A 12 9.01 0.91 4.18
N VAL A 13 8.36 1.22 3.05
CA VAL A 13 6.98 1.71 2.98
C VAL A 13 6.20 0.91 1.94
N MET A 14 4.96 0.53 2.27
CA MET A 14 4.05 -0.16 1.32
C MET A 14 3.87 0.65 0.03
N GLN A 15 3.72 -0.03 -1.10
CA GLN A 15 3.61 0.62 -2.41
C GLN A 15 2.17 0.57 -2.92
N ALA A 16 1.62 1.72 -3.29
CA ALA A 16 0.33 1.81 -3.95
C ALA A 16 0.37 1.12 -5.33
N THR A 17 -0.73 0.46 -5.69
CA THR A 17 -0.94 -0.03 -7.05
C THR A 17 -1.08 1.12 -8.05
N PRO A 18 -0.91 0.90 -9.37
CA PRO A 18 -1.02 1.97 -10.37
C PRO A 18 -2.37 2.70 -10.40
N SER A 19 -3.44 2.08 -9.89
CA SER A 19 -4.78 2.68 -9.75
C SER A 19 -4.94 3.51 -8.48
N THR A 20 -3.94 3.55 -7.60
CA THR A 20 -4.00 4.21 -6.30
C THR A 20 -2.85 5.21 -6.19
N VAL A 21 -3.15 6.40 -5.68
CA VAL A 21 -2.12 7.38 -5.36
C VAL A 21 -1.52 7.01 -4.00
N GLN A 22 -0.20 6.97 -3.90
CA GLN A 22 0.51 6.72 -2.64
C GLN A 22 0.03 7.67 -1.53
N GLY A 23 -0.34 7.11 -0.38
CA GLY A 23 -0.86 7.86 0.76
C GLY A 23 -2.37 8.12 0.72
N GLN A 24 -3.10 7.63 -0.29
CA GLN A 24 -4.55 7.71 -0.35
C GLN A 24 -5.19 6.32 -0.21
N THR A 25 -6.49 6.31 0.01
CA THR A 25 -7.32 5.09 0.04
C THR A 25 -7.17 4.31 -1.27
N GLY A 26 -6.93 3.00 -1.14
CA GLY A 26 -6.83 2.10 -2.28
C GLY A 26 -6.01 0.85 -1.98
N TRP A 27 -5.48 0.25 -3.04
CA TRP A 27 -4.76 -1.02 -2.95
C TRP A 27 -3.26 -0.81 -2.83
N TYR A 28 -2.66 -1.51 -1.87
CA TYR A 28 -1.22 -1.49 -1.58
C TYR A 28 -0.63 -2.89 -1.62
N VAL A 29 0.67 -2.93 -1.90
CA VAL A 29 1.49 -4.13 -1.86
C VAL A 29 2.60 -3.93 -0.83
N ASP A 30 2.76 -4.91 0.05
CA ASP A 30 3.86 -4.96 1.01
C ASP A 30 5.01 -5.87 0.54
N VAL A 31 6.01 -6.09 1.40
CA VAL A 31 7.21 -6.89 1.10
C VAL A 31 6.92 -8.39 0.87
N SER A 32 5.77 -8.88 1.32
CA SER A 32 5.32 -10.27 1.15
C SER A 32 4.68 -10.53 -0.22
N GLU A 33 4.57 -9.50 -1.05
CA GLU A 33 3.83 -9.52 -2.32
C GLU A 33 2.30 -9.61 -2.16
N GLU A 34 1.78 -9.54 -0.93
CA GLU A 34 0.35 -9.53 -0.66
C GLU A 34 -0.30 -8.19 -1.06
N LEU A 35 -1.49 -8.28 -1.66
CA LEU A 35 -2.30 -7.14 -2.04
C LEU A 35 -3.35 -6.89 -0.94
N GLN A 36 -3.33 -5.70 -0.34
CA GLN A 36 -4.24 -5.33 0.73
C GLN A 36 -4.92 -3.99 0.43
N TYR A 37 -6.21 -3.89 0.72
CA TYR A 37 -6.94 -2.63 0.65
C TYR A 37 -6.78 -1.84 1.95
N TRP A 38 -6.45 -0.56 1.79
CA TRP A 38 -6.30 0.39 2.88
C TRP A 38 -7.17 1.60 2.67
N GLU A 39 -7.83 2.03 3.73
CA GLU A 39 -8.47 3.33 3.80
C GLU A 39 -7.59 4.29 4.59
N VAL A 40 -7.38 5.48 4.02
CA VAL A 40 -6.68 6.58 4.69
C VAL A 40 -7.72 7.62 5.06
N THR A 41 -7.95 7.82 6.35
CA THR A 41 -8.95 8.78 6.85
C THR A 41 -8.46 10.22 6.64
N PRO A 42 -9.35 11.24 6.69
CA PRO A 42 -8.94 12.64 6.63
C PRO A 42 -7.96 13.06 7.72
N ASP A 43 -7.98 12.36 8.87
CA ASP A 43 -7.07 12.58 10.00
C ASP A 43 -5.71 11.87 9.81
N GLY A 44 -5.55 11.11 8.72
CA GLY A 44 -4.32 10.41 8.36
C GLY A 44 -4.18 9.01 8.98
N GLU A 45 -5.26 8.47 9.56
CA GLU A 45 -5.26 7.11 10.08
C GLU A 45 -5.37 6.09 8.95
N TRP A 46 -4.70 4.96 9.10
CA TRP A 46 -4.70 3.87 8.12
C TRP A 46 -5.52 2.70 8.65
N ILE A 47 -6.60 2.36 7.95
CA ILE A 47 -7.52 1.29 8.30
C ILE A 47 -7.34 0.15 7.28
N ARG A 48 -7.00 -1.04 7.78
CA ARG A 48 -6.92 -2.26 6.98
C ARG A 48 -8.32 -2.85 6.85
N HIS A 49 -8.73 -3.14 5.62
CA HIS A 49 -9.97 -3.89 5.35
C HIS A 49 -9.63 -5.35 5.04
N GLU A 50 -10.30 -6.30 5.68
CA GLU A 50 -10.15 -7.76 5.44
C GLU A 50 -10.76 -8.21 4.10
#